data_AF-A0A246FJB8-F1
#
_entry.id   AF-A0A246FJB8-F1
#
_cell.length_a   1.000
_cell.length_b   1.000
_cell.length_c   1.000
_cell.angle_alpha   90.00
_cell.angle_beta   90.00
_cell.angle_gamma   90.00
#
_symmetry.space_group_name_H-M   'P 1'
#
loop_
_entity.id
_entity.type
_entity.pdbx_description
1 polymer ?
#
loop_
_entity_poly.entity_id
_entity_poly.type
_entity_poly.pdbx_seq_one_letter_code
_entity_poly.pdbx_strand_id
1 'polypeptide(L)'
;MSRSITLLSLLLLFSALASGAGFMLFRAHQEADGVSLAWEAASVPSVSSYEVYRQNGPNDDFDRLVSLSPTAQNEYRYFDKDVLLTPTSQGPLIYRLTVRTATGTHSYQTTPAPSADNSMARSWDLIKLMFR
;
A
#
# COMPACT_ATOMS: atom_id res chain seq x y z
N MET A 1 -43.23 -23.76 3.96
CA MET A 1 -42.55 -22.50 4.35
C MET A 1 -41.09 -22.72 4.78
N SER A 2 -40.74 -23.82 5.46
CA SER A 2 -39.36 -24.07 5.92
C SER A 2 -38.33 -24.28 4.80
N ARG A 3 -38.68 -25.01 3.73
CA ARG A 3 -37.79 -25.31 2.59
C ARG A 3 -37.34 -24.08 1.79
N SER A 4 -38.24 -23.12 1.61
CA SER A 4 -37.96 -21.88 0.87
C SER A 4 -36.99 -20.98 1.64
N ILE A 5 -37.10 -20.96 2.97
CA ILE A 5 -36.19 -20.23 3.85
C ILE A 5 -34.81 -20.88 3.84
N THR A 6 -34.72 -22.22 3.85
CA THR A 6 -33.42 -22.92 3.80
C THR A 6 -32.69 -22.66 2.49
N LEU A 7 -33.40 -22.68 1.36
CA LEU A 7 -32.84 -22.39 0.04
C LEU A 7 -32.36 -20.93 -0.06
N LEU A 8 -33.13 -19.98 0.45
CA LEU A 8 -32.77 -18.57 0.45
C LEU A 8 -31.52 -18.31 1.32
N SER A 9 -31.45 -18.94 2.50
CA SER A 9 -30.27 -18.86 3.38
C SER A 9 -29.02 -19.46 2.73
N LEU A 10 -29.16 -20.59 2.04
CA LEU A 10 -28.04 -21.24 1.34
C LEU A 10 -27.51 -20.37 0.18
N LEU A 11 -28.41 -19.70 -0.54
CA LEU A 11 -28.05 -18.81 -1.65
C LEU A 11 -27.33 -17.54 -1.16
N LEU A 12 -27.77 -16.99 -0.02
CA LEU A 12 -27.12 -15.84 0.63
C LEU A 12 -25.74 -16.19 1.22
N LEU A 13 -25.56 -17.40 1.74
CA LEU A 13 -24.25 -17.89 2.20
C LEU A 13 -23.26 -18.07 1.04
N PHE A 14 -23.73 -18.55 -0.12
CA PHE A 14 -22.89 -18.70 -1.31
C PHE A 14 -22.49 -17.36 -1.93
N SER A 15 -23.36 -16.35 -1.91
CA SER A 15 -23.01 -15.02 -2.44
C SER A 15 -21.99 -14.30 -1.57
N ALA A 16 -22.02 -14.48 -0.24
CA ALA A 16 -21.03 -13.92 0.67
C ALA A 16 -19.61 -14.52 0.48
N LEU A 17 -19.51 -15.78 0.03
CA LEU A 17 -18.23 -16.42 -0.28
C LEU A 17 -17.63 -15.94 -1.62
N ALA A 18 -18.46 -15.42 -2.53
CA ALA A 18 -18.01 -14.91 -3.82
C ALA A 18 -17.35 -13.52 -3.72
N SER A 19 -17.57 -12.78 -2.63
CA SER A 19 -16.82 -11.58 -2.29
C SER A 19 -15.41 -11.95 -1.79
N GLY A 20 -14.56 -12.42 -2.70
CA GLY A 20 -13.13 -12.57 -2.48
C GLY A 20 -12.49 -11.19 -2.30
N ALA A 21 -12.55 -10.64 -1.10
CA ALA A 21 -11.83 -9.42 -0.75
C ALA A 21 -10.33 -9.74 -0.73
N GLY A 22 -9.65 -9.49 -1.86
CA GLY A 22 -8.20 -9.57 -1.95
C GLY A 22 -7.57 -8.48 -1.10
N PHE A 23 -6.69 -8.86 -0.18
CA PHE A 23 -5.82 -7.90 0.51
C PHE A 23 -4.59 -7.64 -0.36
N MET A 24 -4.30 -6.38 -0.65
CA MET A 24 -3.07 -5.98 -1.34
C MET A 24 -2.13 -5.34 -0.33
N LEU A 25 -0.88 -5.81 -0.32
CA LEU A 25 0.14 -5.27 0.55
C LEU A 25 0.98 -4.25 -0.22
N PHE A 26 0.84 -2.96 0.13
CA PHE A 26 1.63 -1.87 -0.43
C PHE A 26 2.68 -1.41 0.60
N ARG A 27 3.95 -1.60 0.26
CA ARG A 27 5.09 -1.37 1.17
C ARG A 27 5.97 -0.25 0.63
N ALA A 28 6.46 0.58 1.54
CA ALA A 28 7.50 1.58 1.27
C ALA A 28 8.68 1.39 2.22
N HIS A 29 9.89 1.51 1.70
CA HIS A 29 11.13 1.36 2.46
C HIS A 29 12.11 2.47 2.08
N GLN A 30 12.69 3.12 3.09
CA GLN A 30 13.75 4.12 2.86
C GLN A 30 15.05 3.42 2.47
N GLU A 31 15.64 3.86 1.36
CA GLU A 31 16.95 3.47 0.89
C GLU A 31 17.89 4.68 0.88
N ALA A 32 19.18 4.48 0.59
CA ALA A 32 20.19 5.52 0.75
C ALA A 32 19.96 6.75 -0.14
N ASP A 33 19.37 6.55 -1.31
CA ASP A 33 19.19 7.52 -2.39
C ASP A 33 17.71 7.73 -2.76
N GLY A 34 16.77 7.19 -1.96
CA GLY A 34 15.36 7.35 -2.25
C GLY A 34 14.42 6.48 -1.42
N VAL A 35 13.25 6.21 -1.97
CA VAL A 35 12.26 5.31 -1.38
C VAL A 35 11.87 4.24 -2.39
N SER A 36 11.99 2.99 -1.96
CA SER A 36 11.55 1.82 -2.73
C SER A 36 10.13 1.45 -2.34
N LEU A 37 9.27 1.34 -3.35
CA LEU A 37 7.86 0.98 -3.23
C LEU A 37 7.64 -0.39 -3.87
N ALA A 38 6.88 -1.26 -3.20
CA ALA A 38 6.55 -2.58 -3.71
C ALA A 38 5.10 -2.97 -3.41
N TRP A 39 4.46 -3.62 -4.37
CA TRP A 39 3.14 -4.22 -4.20
C TRP A 39 2.98 -5.47 -5.05
N GLU A 40 2.13 -6.37 -4.58
CA GLU A 40 1.75 -7.56 -5.33
C GLU A 40 0.69 -7.22 -6.38
N ALA A 41 0.67 -7.98 -7.47
CA ALA A 41 -0.38 -7.90 -8.46
C ALA A 41 -1.74 -8.09 -7.79
N ALA A 42 -2.71 -7.26 -8.16
CA ALA A 42 -4.05 -7.40 -7.61
C ALA A 42 -4.63 -8.75 -8.03
N SER A 43 -5.16 -9.51 -7.08
CA SER A 43 -5.94 -10.73 -7.36
C SER A 43 -7.30 -10.42 -8.02
N VAL A 44 -7.63 -9.13 -8.18
CA VAL A 44 -8.87 -8.65 -8.77
C VAL A 44 -8.77 -8.75 -10.30
N PRO A 45 -9.73 -9.40 -10.98
CA PRO A 45 -9.72 -9.46 -12.44
C PRO A 45 -9.84 -8.05 -13.04
N SER A 46 -9.24 -7.88 -14.22
CA SER A 46 -9.39 -6.68 -15.05
C SER A 46 -8.83 -5.39 -14.43
N VAL A 47 -7.63 -5.46 -13.84
CA VAL A 47 -6.84 -4.25 -13.56
C VAL A 47 -6.55 -3.55 -14.88
N SER A 48 -6.69 -2.23 -14.90
CA SER A 48 -6.35 -1.37 -16.04
C SER A 48 -5.09 -0.55 -15.81
N SER A 49 -4.83 -0.13 -14.56
CA SER A 49 -3.60 0.60 -14.22
C SER A 49 -3.24 0.53 -12.73
N TYR A 50 -1.95 0.64 -12.46
CA TYR A 50 -1.37 0.94 -11.15
C TYR A 50 -0.83 2.36 -11.16
N GLU A 51 -1.37 3.25 -10.34
CA GLU A 51 -0.94 4.64 -10.23
C GLU A 51 -0.33 4.88 -8.84
N VAL A 52 0.92 5.36 -8.81
CA VAL A 52 1.61 5.69 -7.57
C VAL A 52 1.62 7.20 -7.39
N TYR A 53 1.28 7.62 -6.18
CA TYR A 53 1.27 9.02 -5.77
C TYR A 53 2.10 9.22 -4.51
N ARG A 54 2.57 10.45 -4.32
CA ARG A 54 3.30 10.90 -3.13
C ARG A 54 2.74 12.21 -2.61
N GLN A 55 2.69 12.31 -1.29
CA GLN A 55 2.34 13.53 -0.56
C GLN A 55 3.51 13.85 0.38
N ASN A 56 4.15 15.01 0.19
CA ASN A 56 5.39 15.37 0.91
C ASN A 56 5.13 15.93 2.33
N GLY A 57 3.90 16.34 2.63
CA GLY A 57 3.46 16.79 3.94
C GLY A 57 1.94 16.73 4.10
N PRO A 58 1.38 16.86 5.31
CA PRO A 58 -0.03 16.58 5.60
C PRO A 58 -0.99 17.57 4.92
N ASN A 59 -0.50 18.73 4.48
CA ASN A 59 -1.27 19.75 3.79
C ASN A 59 -1.00 19.79 2.28
N ASP A 60 -0.09 18.96 1.78
CA ASP A 60 0.22 18.90 0.35
C ASP A 60 -0.80 18.02 -0.38
N ASP A 61 -1.00 18.26 -1.67
CA ASP A 61 -1.75 17.33 -2.51
C ASP A 61 -0.91 16.09 -2.85
N PHE A 62 -1.60 15.03 -3.30
CA PHE A 62 -0.94 13.84 -3.82
C PHE A 62 -0.51 14.06 -5.27
N ASP A 63 0.80 14.16 -5.49
CA ASP A 63 1.39 14.22 -6.82
C ASP A 63 1.53 12.82 -7.41
N ARG A 64 1.15 12.64 -8.68
CA ARG A 64 1.34 11.35 -9.38
C ARG A 64 2.80 11.18 -9.79
N LEU A 65 3.43 10.13 -9.29
CA LEU A 65 4.80 9.78 -9.63
C LEU A 65 4.86 8.91 -10.91
N VAL A 66 4.01 7.90 -11.00
CA VAL A 66 4.00 6.96 -12.13
C VAL A 66 2.62 6.35 -12.36
N SER A 67 2.36 5.95 -13.61
CA SER A 67 1.26 5.07 -13.99
C SER A 67 1.82 3.89 -14.77
N LEU A 68 1.58 2.68 -14.27
CA LEU A 68 2.05 1.42 -14.84
C LEU A 68 0.87 0.62 -15.37
N SER A 69 1.00 0.12 -16.59
CA SER A 69 0.07 -0.86 -17.15
C SER A 69 0.32 -2.22 -16.49
N PRO A 70 -0.75 -3.00 -16.23
CA PRO A 70 -0.60 -4.34 -15.69
C PRO A 70 0.09 -5.26 -16.72
N THR A 71 0.94 -6.13 -16.19
CA THR A 71 1.69 -7.17 -16.90
C THR A 71 1.43 -8.52 -16.22
N ALA A 72 2.05 -9.60 -16.73
CA ALA A 72 1.97 -10.94 -16.12
C ALA A 72 2.85 -11.10 -14.86
N GLN A 73 3.43 -10.03 -14.33
CA GLN A 73 4.25 -10.08 -13.12
C GLN A 73 3.38 -10.19 -11.86
N ASN A 74 3.88 -10.94 -10.88
CA ASN A 74 3.23 -11.09 -9.57
C ASN A 74 3.56 -9.96 -8.60
N GLU A 75 4.65 -9.21 -8.84
CA GLU A 75 5.09 -8.11 -7.99
C GLU A 75 5.53 -6.94 -8.88
N TYR A 76 5.19 -5.73 -8.44
CA TYR A 76 5.58 -4.47 -9.04
C TYR A 76 6.42 -3.67 -8.07
N ARG A 77 7.39 -2.94 -8.62
CA ARG A 77 8.29 -2.09 -7.85
C ARG A 77 8.42 -0.74 -8.53
N TYR A 78 8.56 0.30 -7.71
CA TYR A 78 8.86 1.64 -8.18
C TYR A 78 9.86 2.28 -7.21
N PHE A 79 10.88 2.93 -7.74
CA PHE A 79 11.88 3.64 -6.96
C PHE A 79 11.69 5.15 -7.13
N ASP A 80 11.34 5.83 -6.04
CA ASP A 80 11.27 7.28 -5.99
C ASP A 80 12.64 7.84 -5.60
N LYS A 81 13.37 8.34 -6.60
CA LYS A 81 14.66 9.01 -6.44
C LYS A 81 14.53 10.52 -6.18
N ASP A 82 13.35 11.09 -6.41
CA ASP A 82 13.12 12.54 -6.37
C ASP A 82 12.56 12.97 -5.01
N VAL A 83 12.68 12.10 -4.00
CA VAL A 83 12.30 12.35 -2.62
C VAL A 83 13.40 13.12 -1.90
N LEU A 84 13.03 14.25 -1.33
CA LEU A 84 13.92 14.98 -0.43
C LEU A 84 13.83 14.30 0.95
N LEU A 85 14.81 13.44 1.26
CA LEU A 85 14.90 12.74 2.56
C LEU A 85 15.34 13.65 3.71
N THR A 86 15.64 14.91 3.43
CA THR A 86 15.92 15.91 4.46
C THR A 86 14.71 16.04 5.36
N PRO A 87 14.85 16.02 6.70
CA PRO A 87 13.74 16.20 7.62
C PRO A 87 13.19 17.62 7.47
N THR A 88 12.29 17.81 6.51
CA THR A 88 11.48 19.00 6.44
C THR A 88 10.56 18.99 7.66
N SER A 89 10.32 20.16 8.24
CA SER A 89 9.32 20.37 9.30
C SER A 89 7.87 20.09 8.85
N GLN A 90 7.71 19.39 7.72
CA GLN A 90 6.50 19.25 6.93
C GLN A 90 5.76 17.94 7.22
N GLY A 91 6.13 17.16 8.25
CA GLY A 91 5.38 15.96 8.64
C GLY A 91 5.74 14.69 7.86
N PRO A 92 4.98 13.59 8.03
CA PRO A 92 5.33 12.30 7.47
C PRO A 92 5.08 12.23 5.95
N LEU A 93 6.03 11.64 5.23
CA LEU A 93 5.90 11.32 3.81
C LEU A 93 4.91 10.17 3.61
N ILE A 94 3.89 10.38 2.77
CA ILE A 94 2.84 9.37 2.52
C ILE A 94 2.84 9.00 1.04
N TYR A 95 2.80 7.70 0.76
CA TYR A 95 2.60 7.17 -0.57
C TYR A 95 1.20 6.59 -0.69
N ARG A 96 0.61 6.71 -1.89
CA ARG A 96 -0.67 6.09 -2.24
C ARG A 96 -0.54 5.30 -3.53
N LEU A 97 -0.97 4.05 -3.50
CA LEU A 97 -1.19 3.22 -4.66
C LEU A 97 -2.67 3.23 -5.01
N THR A 98 -3.00 3.61 -6.23
CA THR A 98 -4.35 3.55 -6.77
C THR A 98 -4.40 2.48 -7.86
N VAL A 99 -5.21 1.46 -7.64
CA VAL A 99 -5.47 0.37 -8.58
C VAL A 99 -6.80 0.63 -9.26
N ARG A 100 -6.76 0.85 -10.58
CA ARG A 100 -7.97 0.98 -11.38
C ARG A 100 -8.36 -0.39 -11.92
N THR A 101 -9.63 -0.75 -11.77
CA THR A 101 -10.20 -1.99 -12.30
C THR A 101 -11.45 -1.66 -13.11
N ALA A 102 -11.97 -2.64 -13.84
CA ALA A 102 -13.26 -2.51 -14.53
C ALA A 102 -14.45 -2.26 -13.55
N THR A 103 -14.32 -2.67 -12.29
CA THR A 103 -15.37 -2.59 -11.27
C THR A 103 -15.26 -1.36 -10.37
N GLY A 104 -14.13 -0.65 -10.39
CA GLY A 104 -13.94 0.53 -9.56
C GLY A 104 -12.48 0.93 -9.38
N THR A 105 -12.24 1.67 -8.30
CA THR A 105 -10.91 2.14 -7.94
C THR A 105 -10.64 1.77 -6.49
N HIS A 106 -9.49 1.13 -6.24
CA HIS A 106 -9.02 0.77 -4.92
C HIS A 106 -7.78 1.58 -4.58
N SER A 107 -7.68 2.10 -3.36
CA SER A 107 -6.54 2.89 -2.93
C SER A 107 -5.94 2.35 -1.64
N TYR A 108 -4.61 2.30 -1.61
CA TYR A 108 -3.81 1.81 -0.50
C TYR A 108 -2.78 2.86 -0.14
N GLN A 109 -2.51 3.06 1.14
CA GLN A 109 -1.54 4.04 1.62
C GLN A 109 -0.47 3.37 2.45
N THR A 110 0.72 3.96 2.43
CA THR A 110 1.86 3.49 3.22
C THR A 110 2.79 4.65 3.52
N THR A 111 3.57 4.51 4.59
CA THR A 111 4.65 5.44 4.93
C THR A 111 5.97 4.68 4.89
N PRO A 112 7.08 5.31 4.44
CA PRO A 112 8.35 4.62 4.36
C PRO A 112 8.81 4.12 5.72
N ALA A 113 9.02 2.81 5.83
CA ALA A 113 9.73 2.24 6.96
C ALA A 113 11.20 2.69 6.92
N PRO A 114 11.82 3.00 8.07
CA PRO A 114 13.25 3.29 8.11
C PRO A 114 14.03 2.04 7.70
N SER A 115 15.21 2.27 7.10
CA SER A 115 16.11 1.20 6.71
C SER A 115 16.44 0.28 7.90
N ALA A 116 16.49 -1.03 7.68
CA ALA A 116 16.73 -2.03 8.74
C ALA A 116 17.97 -1.69 9.59
N ASP A 117 19.04 -1.17 8.99
CA ASP A 117 20.27 -0.73 9.67
C ASP A 117 20.02 0.32 10.76
N ASN A 118 19.03 1.19 10.57
CA ASN A 118 18.67 2.26 11.51
C ASN A 118 17.72 1.78 12.63
N SER A 119 17.02 0.66 12.43
CA SER A 119 16.04 0.16 13.40
C SER A 119 16.71 -0.33 14.69
N MET A 120 17.79 -1.11 14.58
CA MET A 120 18.56 -1.63 15.71
C MET A 120 19.29 -0.54 16.47
N ALA A 121 19.84 0.46 15.76
CA ALA A 121 20.45 1.64 16.37
C ALA A 121 19.46 2.41 17.26
N ARG A 122 18.23 2.64 16.78
CA ARG A 122 17.16 3.28 17.57
C ARG A 122 16.70 2.43 18.76
N SER A 123 16.54 1.11 18.57
CA SER A 123 16.22 0.21 19.67
C SER A 123 17.28 0.28 20.76
N TRP A 124 18.55 0.37 20.38
CA TRP A 124 19.66 0.47 21.32
C TRP A 124 19.66 1.79 22.10
N ASP A 125 19.35 2.92 21.46
CA ASP A 125 19.24 4.21 22.14
C ASP A 125 18.05 4.28 23.10
N LEU A 126 16.92 3.65 22.77
CA LEU A 126 15.77 3.52 23.68
C LEU A 126 16.10 2.65 24.90
N ILE A 127 16.80 1.53 24.70
CA ILE A 127 17.27 0.66 25.79
C ILE A 127 18.21 1.46 26.71
N LYS A 128 19.16 2.22 26.15
CA LYS A 128 20.07 3.06 26.92
C LYS A 128 19.37 4.15 27.72
N LEU A 129 18.18 4.60 27.34
CA LEU A 129 17.39 5.58 28.10
C LEU A 129 16.75 4.96 29.35
N MET A 130 16.54 3.65 29.38
CA MET A 130 15.92 2.96 30.53
C MET A 130 16.89 2.70 31.69
N PHE A 131 18.20 2.85 31.45
CA PHE A 131 19.26 2.62 32.45
C PHE A 131 19.95 3.91 32.89
N ARG A 132 19.28 5.06 32.73
CA ARG A 132 19.75 6.37 33.18
C ARG A 132 19.00 6.79 34.42
#